data_AF-A0A9X7U986-F1
#
_entry.id   AF-A0A9X7U986-F1
#
_cell.length_a   1.000
_cell.length_b   1.000
_cell.length_c   1.000
_cell.angle_alpha   90.00
_cell.angle_beta   90.00
_cell.angle_gamma   90.00
#
_symmetry.space_group_name_H-M   'P 1'
#
loop_
_entity.id
_entity.type
_entity.pdbx_description
1 polymer ?
#
loop_
_entity_poly.entity_id
_entity_poly.type
_entity_poly.pdbx_seq_one_letter_code
_entity_poly.pdbx_strand_id
1 'polypeptide(L)'
;MVDLAALQATFAPDEHSWRAQQVSRDGRRAMALCYITARAVQNRLDDVCGPAGWESSFSETAAGRVIATIAIDMGTRWVSKSDGAGATAMEGEKGGLSGAFKRAAVMWGIGRYLYEFPAVWAECESYERNGKHVWKCWTGAGIGELERALRNLLDRMNNQPTGEPVRVAGRRAQELLPPPNNAGIGLAPAFRQPLVVKELIDGLPKAMLDGRAEQFWTKHWRDVPEMWRPFVMAERDRLKHEAGL
;
A
#
# COMPACT_ATOMS: atom_id res chain seq x y z
N MET A 1 4.33 1.00 15.52
CA MET A 1 5.13 1.07 14.27
C MET A 1 4.39 0.23 13.24
N VAL A 2 4.09 0.77 12.06
CA VAL A 2 3.31 0.08 11.03
C VAL A 2 4.03 -1.18 10.57
N ASP A 3 3.35 -2.32 10.59
CA ASP A 3 3.91 -3.58 10.08
C ASP A 3 3.80 -3.64 8.55
N LEU A 4 4.82 -3.11 7.86
CA LEU A 4 4.86 -3.14 6.40
C LEU A 4 4.96 -4.55 5.79
N ALA A 5 5.32 -5.57 6.58
CA ALA A 5 5.30 -6.95 6.08
C ALA A 5 3.86 -7.45 5.91
N ALA A 6 2.94 -7.01 6.76
CA ALA A 6 1.51 -7.37 6.67
C ALA A 6 0.85 -6.85 5.38
N LEU A 7 1.34 -5.75 4.79
CA LEU A 7 0.89 -5.28 3.47
C LEU A 7 1.16 -6.30 2.35
N GLN A 8 2.19 -7.13 2.50
CA GLN A 8 2.63 -8.10 1.51
C GLN A 8 1.96 -9.47 1.64
N ALA A 9 1.20 -9.70 2.72
CA ALA A 9 0.52 -10.97 2.93
C ALA A 9 -0.47 -11.26 1.79
N THR A 10 -0.63 -12.53 1.44
CA THR A 10 -1.61 -12.95 0.43
C THR A 10 -3.03 -12.58 0.87
N PHE A 11 -3.93 -12.38 -0.09
CA PHE A 11 -5.35 -12.19 0.19
C PHE A 11 -6.04 -13.54 0.41
N ALA A 12 -7.22 -13.53 1.02
CA ALA A 12 -8.03 -14.73 1.12
C ALA A 12 -8.47 -15.19 -0.30
N PRO A 13 -8.65 -16.50 -0.54
CA PRO A 13 -8.98 -17.00 -1.89
C PRO A 13 -10.21 -16.34 -2.53
N ASP A 14 -11.21 -15.98 -1.73
CA ASP A 14 -12.46 -15.32 -2.15
C ASP A 14 -12.32 -13.82 -2.49
N GLU A 15 -11.21 -13.19 -2.12
CA GLU A 15 -10.90 -11.80 -2.49
C GLU A 15 -10.28 -11.68 -3.90
N HIS A 16 -10.00 -12.82 -4.55
CA HIS A 16 -9.44 -12.88 -5.88
C HIS A 16 -10.54 -12.88 -6.95
N SER A 17 -10.33 -12.10 -8.00
CA SER A 17 -11.23 -11.97 -9.15
C SER A 17 -10.50 -12.26 -10.45
N TRP A 18 -11.27 -12.63 -11.47
CA TRP A 18 -10.74 -13.13 -12.75
C TRP A 18 -11.27 -12.31 -13.91
N ARG A 19 -10.37 -11.79 -14.74
CA ARG A 19 -10.72 -11.15 -16.02
C ARG A 19 -10.14 -11.94 -17.19
N ALA A 20 -10.91 -12.07 -18.27
CA ALA A 20 -10.41 -12.62 -19.51
C ALA A 20 -9.52 -11.58 -20.23
N GLN A 21 -8.32 -11.98 -20.64
CA GLN A 21 -7.43 -11.16 -21.47
C GLN A 21 -7.55 -11.52 -22.95
N GLN A 22 -7.58 -12.80 -23.26
CA GLN A 22 -7.63 -13.31 -24.63
C GLN A 22 -8.52 -14.54 -24.69
N VAL A 23 -9.39 -14.60 -25.69
CA VAL A 23 -10.21 -15.78 -25.99
C VAL A 23 -9.50 -16.64 -27.03
N SER A 24 -9.59 -17.96 -26.89
CA SER A 24 -9.05 -18.93 -27.83
C SER A 24 -9.74 -18.83 -29.20
N ARG A 25 -9.09 -19.35 -30.24
CA ARG A 25 -9.62 -19.31 -31.61
C ARG A 25 -10.93 -20.08 -31.78
N ASP A 26 -11.12 -21.13 -31.00
CA ASP A 26 -12.34 -21.95 -30.98
C ASP A 26 -13.43 -21.40 -30.04
N GLY A 27 -13.15 -20.31 -29.32
CA GLY A 27 -14.10 -19.65 -28.44
C GLY A 27 -14.43 -20.38 -27.13
N ARG A 28 -13.75 -21.49 -26.83
CA ARG A 28 -14.08 -22.36 -25.68
C ARG A 28 -13.28 -22.07 -24.42
N ARG A 29 -12.16 -21.34 -24.54
CA ARG A 29 -11.29 -21.02 -23.41
C ARG A 29 -10.84 -19.56 -23.47
N ALA A 30 -10.52 -19.01 -22.31
CA ALA A 30 -9.90 -17.70 -22.23
C ALA A 30 -8.72 -17.72 -21.25
N MET A 31 -7.70 -16.93 -21.59
CA MET A 31 -6.59 -16.65 -20.69
C MET A 31 -7.10 -15.73 -19.58
N ALA A 32 -7.06 -16.23 -18.35
CA ALA A 32 -7.49 -15.50 -17.17
C ALA A 32 -6.33 -14.73 -16.54
N LEU A 33 -6.62 -13.51 -16.10
CA LEU A 33 -5.76 -12.73 -15.25
C LEU A 33 -6.40 -12.60 -13.88
N CYS A 34 -5.68 -13.02 -12.85
CA CYS A 34 -6.07 -12.85 -11.46
C CYS A 34 -5.83 -11.40 -11.02
N TYR A 35 -6.78 -10.82 -10.32
CA TYR A 35 -6.64 -9.49 -9.72
C TYR A 35 -7.42 -9.38 -8.41
N ILE A 36 -7.06 -8.40 -7.59
CA ILE A 36 -7.84 -7.98 -6.42
C ILE A 36 -8.55 -6.66 -6.71
N THR A 37 -9.65 -6.42 -6.00
CA THR A 37 -10.43 -5.19 -6.16
C THR A 37 -9.73 -4.01 -5.47
N ALA A 38 -10.06 -2.78 -5.86
CA ALA A 38 -9.57 -1.60 -5.15
C ALA A 38 -10.07 -1.57 -3.69
N ARG A 39 -11.24 -2.17 -3.40
CA ARG A 39 -11.80 -2.30 -2.06
C ARG A 39 -10.94 -3.20 -1.17
N ALA A 40 -10.50 -4.34 -1.68
CA ALA A 40 -9.60 -5.23 -0.95
C ALA A 40 -8.27 -4.54 -0.59
N VAL A 41 -7.72 -3.73 -1.51
CA VAL A 41 -6.52 -2.92 -1.22
C VAL A 41 -6.79 -1.87 -0.13
N GLN A 42 -7.93 -1.18 -0.16
CA GLN A 42 -8.28 -0.19 0.87
C GLN A 42 -8.46 -0.84 2.24
N ASN A 43 -9.17 -1.97 2.31
CA ASN A 43 -9.33 -2.73 3.54
C ASN A 43 -7.97 -3.16 4.10
N ARG A 44 -7.06 -3.67 3.26
CA ARG A 44 -5.69 -4.03 3.70
C ARG A 44 -4.92 -2.84 4.26
N LEU A 45 -5.07 -1.66 3.66
CA LEU A 45 -4.43 -0.43 4.16
C LEU A 45 -5.05 0.01 5.49
N ASP A 46 -6.37 -0.08 5.64
CA ASP A 46 -7.06 0.21 6.90
C ASP A 46 -6.66 -0.76 8.01
N ASP A 47 -6.55 -2.05 7.71
CA ASP A 47 -6.18 -3.09 8.68
C ASP A 47 -4.74 -2.92 9.19
N VAL A 48 -3.81 -2.51 8.31
CA VAL A 48 -2.38 -2.45 8.63
C VAL A 48 -1.95 -1.07 9.14
N CYS A 49 -2.49 0.00 8.55
CA CYS A 49 -2.09 1.38 8.84
C CYS A 49 -3.12 2.12 9.71
N GLY A 50 -4.36 1.62 9.80
CA GLY A 50 -5.50 2.37 10.32
C GLY A 50 -6.03 3.38 9.27
N PRO A 51 -7.31 3.77 9.30
CA PRO A 51 -7.89 4.69 8.32
C PRO A 51 -7.22 6.07 8.25
N ALA A 52 -6.56 6.50 9.33
CA ALA A 52 -5.80 7.75 9.38
C ALA A 52 -4.31 7.60 9.04
N GLY A 53 -3.81 6.36 8.94
CA GLY A 53 -2.39 6.06 8.72
C GLY A 53 -2.00 5.94 7.25
N TRP A 54 -2.94 6.17 6.33
CA TRP A 54 -2.67 6.22 4.90
C TRP A 54 -3.56 7.26 4.19
N GLU A 55 -3.10 7.75 3.05
CA GLU A 55 -3.86 8.61 2.17
C GLU A 55 -3.62 8.22 0.70
N SER A 56 -4.55 8.60 -0.17
CA SER A 56 -4.36 8.49 -1.61
C SER A 56 -4.70 9.78 -2.34
N SER A 57 -3.90 10.12 -3.34
CA SER A 57 -4.14 11.25 -4.24
C SER A 57 -4.01 10.81 -5.69
N PHE A 58 -4.70 11.53 -6.58
CA PHE A 58 -4.72 11.27 -8.00
C PHE A 58 -4.32 12.53 -8.77
N SER A 59 -3.51 12.37 -9.80
CA SER A 59 -3.19 13.42 -10.74
C SER A 59 -3.26 12.90 -12.17
N GLU A 60 -3.50 13.81 -13.11
CA GLU A 60 -3.53 13.47 -14.53
C GLU A 60 -2.35 14.11 -15.25
N THR A 61 -1.67 13.33 -16.07
CA THR A 61 -0.62 13.85 -16.95
C THR A 61 -1.22 14.57 -18.15
N ALA A 62 -0.46 15.48 -18.78
CA ALA A 62 -0.88 16.13 -20.02
C ALA A 62 -1.22 15.15 -21.17
N ALA A 63 -0.80 13.89 -21.07
CA ALA A 63 -1.09 12.82 -22.02
C ALA A 63 -2.31 11.95 -21.63
N GLY A 64 -3.15 12.39 -20.68
CA GLY A 64 -4.38 11.69 -20.29
C GLY A 64 -4.16 10.43 -19.44
N ARG A 65 -2.97 10.25 -18.87
CA ARG A 65 -2.67 9.14 -17.94
C ARG A 65 -2.98 9.55 -16.52
N VAL A 66 -3.64 8.66 -15.79
CA VAL A 66 -3.95 8.83 -14.37
C VAL A 66 -2.80 8.26 -13.55
N ILE A 67 -2.23 9.07 -12.66
CA ILE A 67 -1.25 8.68 -11.66
C ILE A 67 -1.96 8.62 -10.31
N ALA A 68 -1.84 7.48 -9.62
CA ALA A 68 -2.26 7.35 -8.24
C ALA A 68 -1.02 7.37 -7.34
N THR A 69 -1.14 8.04 -6.21
CA THR A 69 -0.14 8.06 -5.15
C THR A 69 -0.78 7.52 -3.88
N ILE A 70 -0.10 6.59 -3.21
CA ILE A 70 -0.46 6.11 -1.87
C ILE A 70 0.65 6.52 -0.93
N ALA A 71 0.30 7.28 0.10
CA ALA A 71 1.22 7.64 1.17
C ALA A 71 0.81 6.94 2.47
N ILE A 72 1.80 6.46 3.21
CA ILE A 72 1.62 5.78 4.49
C ILE A 72 2.43 6.52 5.56
N ASP A 73 1.82 6.73 6.71
CA ASP A 73 2.50 7.30 7.87
C ASP A 73 3.43 6.26 8.51
N MET A 74 4.73 6.55 8.47
CA MET A 74 5.77 5.73 9.09
C MET A 74 6.02 6.11 10.56
N GLY A 75 5.18 6.98 11.15
CA GLY A 75 5.28 7.54 12.50
C GLY A 75 6.29 8.68 12.61
N THR A 76 7.33 8.70 11.77
CA THR A 76 8.32 9.80 11.70
C THR A 76 8.14 10.68 10.48
N ARG A 77 7.50 10.15 9.43
CA ARG A 77 7.24 10.84 8.16
C ARG A 77 6.22 10.07 7.35
N TRP A 78 5.58 10.78 6.44
CA TRP A 78 4.84 10.17 5.34
C TRP A 78 5.81 9.72 4.25
N VAL A 79 5.61 8.50 3.74
CA VAL A 79 6.32 8.00 2.57
C VAL A 79 5.28 7.76 1.49
N SER A 80 5.48 8.32 0.31
CA SER A 80 4.56 8.22 -0.83
C SER A 80 5.16 7.36 -1.94
N LYS A 81 4.33 6.52 -2.57
CA LYS A 81 4.68 5.78 -3.77
C LYS A 81 3.59 5.95 -4.82
N SER A 82 3.99 6.10 -6.07
CA SER A 82 3.08 6.41 -7.16
C SER A 82 3.30 5.48 -8.35
N ASP A 83 2.22 5.14 -9.05
CA ASP A 83 2.25 4.50 -10.36
C ASP A 83 1.03 4.97 -11.18
N GLY A 84 1.11 4.81 -12.49
CA GLY A 84 0.11 5.26 -13.43
C GLY A 84 -0.56 4.13 -14.21
N ALA A 85 -1.78 4.38 -14.65
CA ALA A 85 -2.45 3.62 -15.68
C ALA A 85 -2.81 4.54 -16.85
N GLY A 86 -2.65 4.04 -18.07
CA GLY A 86 -3.16 4.75 -19.25
C GLY A 86 -4.68 4.62 -19.33
N ALA A 87 -5.33 5.60 -19.97
CA ALA A 87 -6.70 5.46 -20.44
C ALA A 87 -6.75 4.37 -21.53
N THR A 88 -6.81 3.10 -21.15
CA THR A 88 -7.01 2.02 -22.12
C THR A 88 -8.43 2.08 -22.63
N ALA A 89 -8.60 2.13 -23.95
CA ALA A 89 -9.87 2.27 -24.68
C ALA A 89 -10.96 1.22 -24.37
N MET A 90 -10.71 0.24 -23.50
CA MET A 90 -11.67 -0.80 -23.09
C MET A 90 -12.23 -0.64 -21.68
N GLU A 91 -11.66 0.23 -20.85
CA GLU A 91 -12.16 0.49 -19.52
C GLU A 91 -12.43 2.00 -19.47
N GLY A 92 -13.68 2.42 -19.29
CA GLY A 92 -14.00 3.85 -19.18
C GLY A 92 -13.18 4.56 -18.09
N GLU A 93 -13.29 5.87 -17.99
CA GLU A 93 -12.57 6.74 -17.03
C GLU A 93 -12.45 6.16 -15.59
N LYS A 94 -13.46 5.39 -15.15
CA LYS A 94 -13.50 4.66 -13.87
C LYS A 94 -12.45 3.53 -13.71
N GLY A 95 -12.04 2.89 -14.80
CA GLY A 95 -11.02 1.84 -14.79
C GLY A 95 -9.59 2.37 -14.70
N GLY A 96 -9.34 3.59 -15.19
CA GLY A 96 -8.04 4.26 -15.11
C GLY A 96 -7.63 4.55 -13.66
N LEU A 97 -8.54 5.13 -12.87
CA LEU A 97 -8.33 5.43 -11.44
C LEU A 97 -8.07 4.16 -10.62
N SER A 98 -8.94 3.16 -10.78
CA SER A 98 -8.80 1.88 -10.04
C SER A 98 -7.55 1.11 -10.46
N GLY A 99 -7.18 1.16 -11.74
CA GLY A 99 -5.95 0.59 -12.27
C GLY A 99 -4.71 1.25 -11.68
N ALA A 100 -4.65 2.59 -11.72
CA ALA A 100 -3.55 3.36 -11.16
C ALA A 100 -3.40 3.13 -9.65
N PHE A 101 -4.51 3.14 -8.89
CA PHE A 101 -4.51 2.90 -7.45
C PHE A 101 -3.95 1.51 -7.10
N LYS A 102 -4.45 0.46 -7.75
CA LYS A 102 -3.95 -0.91 -7.53
C LYS A 102 -2.47 -1.05 -7.88
N ARG A 103 -2.01 -0.35 -8.92
CA ARG A 103 -0.60 -0.34 -9.31
C ARG A 103 0.29 0.40 -8.32
N ALA A 104 -0.16 1.54 -7.79
CA ALA A 104 0.52 2.23 -6.69
C ALA A 104 0.61 1.33 -5.43
N ALA A 105 -0.42 0.54 -5.16
CA ALA A 105 -0.43 -0.44 -4.07
C ALA A 105 0.61 -1.57 -4.24
N VAL A 106 0.88 -2.00 -5.48
CA VAL A 106 1.94 -2.98 -5.78
C VAL A 106 3.31 -2.47 -5.36
N MET A 107 3.56 -1.16 -5.41
CA MET A 107 4.81 -0.55 -4.93
C MET A 107 4.98 -0.70 -3.40
N TRP A 108 3.88 -0.85 -2.67
CA TRP A 108 3.84 -1.22 -1.25
C TRP A 108 3.87 -2.73 -0.99
N GLY A 109 3.82 -3.53 -2.05
CA GLY A 109 3.85 -5.00 -1.99
C GLY A 109 2.47 -5.65 -1.96
N ILE A 110 1.40 -4.84 -1.88
CA ILE A 110 0.02 -5.32 -1.86
C ILE A 110 -0.30 -5.96 -3.21
N GLY A 111 -0.66 -7.25 -3.19
CA GLY A 111 -1.02 -8.01 -4.39
C GLY A 111 0.15 -8.26 -5.36
N ARG A 112 1.41 -8.02 -4.95
CA ARG A 112 2.58 -8.19 -5.83
C ARG A 112 2.75 -9.64 -6.30
N TYR A 113 2.41 -10.61 -5.45
CA TYR A 113 2.46 -12.04 -5.79
C TYR A 113 1.55 -12.42 -6.97
N LEU A 114 0.53 -11.62 -7.28
CA LEU A 114 -0.35 -11.86 -8.43
C LEU A 114 0.39 -11.74 -9.78
N TYR A 115 1.56 -11.08 -9.80
CA TYR A 115 2.42 -11.03 -10.99
C TYR A 115 3.20 -12.33 -11.22
N GLU A 116 3.33 -13.16 -10.20
CA GLU A 116 3.90 -14.52 -10.30
C GLU A 116 2.82 -15.55 -10.67
N PHE A 117 1.55 -15.12 -10.74
CA PHE A 117 0.45 -15.98 -11.10
C PHE A 117 0.58 -16.43 -12.57
N PRO A 118 0.60 -17.74 -12.86
CA PRO A 118 0.78 -18.22 -14.22
C PRO A 118 -0.40 -17.84 -15.12
N ALA A 119 -0.15 -17.67 -16.42
CA ALA A 119 -1.22 -17.49 -17.39
C ALA A 119 -2.07 -18.78 -17.49
N VAL A 120 -3.24 -18.78 -16.85
CA VAL A 120 -4.16 -19.93 -16.84
C VAL A 120 -5.19 -19.75 -17.94
N TRP A 121 -5.27 -20.75 -18.83
CA TRP A 121 -6.36 -20.86 -19.78
C TRP A 121 -7.48 -21.65 -19.13
N ALA A 122 -8.63 -21.01 -18.93
CA ALA A 122 -9.80 -21.63 -18.31
C ALA A 122 -10.96 -21.69 -19.28
N GLU A 123 -11.83 -22.68 -19.09
CA GLU A 123 -13.06 -22.83 -19.89
C GLU A 123 -13.99 -21.61 -19.74
N CYS A 124 -14.49 -21.11 -20.86
CA CYS A 124 -15.37 -19.95 -20.88
C CYS A 124 -16.45 -20.08 -21.94
N GLU A 125 -17.55 -19.36 -21.74
CA GLU A 125 -18.48 -19.06 -22.82
C GLU A 125 -18.01 -17.80 -23.57
N SER A 126 -18.10 -17.84 -24.89
CA SER A 126 -17.86 -16.69 -25.75
C SER A 126 -18.99 -16.55 -26.77
N TYR A 127 -19.08 -15.37 -27.36
CA TYR A 127 -19.95 -15.11 -28.51
C TYR A 127 -19.13 -14.50 -29.64
N GLU A 128 -19.61 -14.64 -30.87
CA GLU A 128 -18.93 -14.11 -32.04
C GLU A 128 -19.36 -12.67 -32.31
N ARG A 129 -18.39 -11.79 -32.53
CA ARG A 129 -18.59 -10.40 -32.97
C ARG A 129 -17.54 -10.03 -33.99
N ASN A 130 -17.96 -9.65 -35.19
CA ASN A 130 -17.07 -9.27 -36.31
C ASN A 130 -16.02 -10.35 -36.63
N GLY A 131 -16.40 -11.63 -36.64
CA GLY A 131 -15.48 -12.74 -36.92
C GLY A 131 -14.48 -13.04 -35.79
N LYS A 132 -14.69 -12.50 -34.58
CA LYS A 132 -13.84 -12.71 -33.41
C LYS A 132 -14.67 -13.19 -32.22
N HIS A 133 -14.13 -14.14 -31.48
CA HIS A 133 -14.70 -14.56 -30.20
C HIS A 133 -14.47 -13.51 -29.12
N VAL A 134 -15.54 -13.10 -28.46
CA VAL A 134 -15.54 -12.17 -27.33
C VAL A 134 -16.02 -12.91 -26.09
N TRP A 135 -15.30 -12.75 -24.98
CA TRP A 135 -15.60 -13.43 -23.73
C TRP A 135 -16.96 -12.97 -23.18
N LYS A 136 -17.75 -13.93 -22.66
CA LYS A 136 -19.04 -13.69 -22.02
C LYS A 136 -18.98 -13.94 -20.51
N CYS A 137 -18.57 -15.15 -20.12
CA CYS A 137 -18.44 -15.56 -18.73
C CYS A 137 -17.55 -16.80 -18.61
N TRP A 138 -17.07 -17.09 -17.39
CA TRP A 138 -16.43 -18.36 -17.07
C TRP A 138 -17.50 -19.44 -16.86
N THR A 139 -17.23 -20.67 -17.30
CA THR A 139 -18.11 -21.81 -16.96
C THR A 139 -17.81 -22.29 -15.54
N GLY A 140 -18.68 -23.13 -14.97
CA GLY A 140 -18.42 -23.73 -13.66
C GLY A 140 -17.13 -24.56 -13.63
N ALA A 141 -16.84 -25.27 -14.73
CA ALA A 141 -15.57 -25.98 -14.91
C ALA A 141 -14.38 -25.01 -14.97
N GLY A 142 -14.53 -23.91 -15.73
CA GLY A 142 -13.53 -22.85 -15.81
C GLY A 142 -13.20 -22.22 -14.45
N ILE A 143 -14.21 -21.88 -13.65
CA ILE A 143 -14.01 -21.38 -12.28
C ILE A 143 -13.25 -22.41 -11.43
N GLY A 144 -13.61 -23.69 -11.51
CA GLY A 144 -12.89 -24.76 -10.81
C GLY A 144 -11.42 -24.92 -11.23
N GLU A 145 -11.09 -24.64 -12.50
CA GLU A 145 -9.70 -24.59 -12.98
C GLU A 145 -8.92 -23.41 -12.38
N LEU A 146 -9.54 -22.23 -12.35
CA LEU A 146 -8.94 -21.01 -11.83
C LEU A 146 -8.70 -21.08 -10.32
N GLU A 147 -9.68 -21.53 -9.56
CA GLU A 147 -9.55 -21.69 -8.10
C GLU A 147 -8.48 -22.73 -7.73
N ARG A 148 -8.40 -23.84 -8.48
CA ARG A 148 -7.36 -24.85 -8.27
C ARG A 148 -5.98 -24.28 -8.57
N ALA A 149 -5.84 -23.48 -9.63
CA ALA A 149 -4.59 -22.81 -9.93
C ALA A 149 -4.19 -21.83 -8.81
N LEU A 150 -5.16 -21.08 -8.26
CA LEU A 150 -4.94 -20.19 -7.13
C LEU A 150 -4.54 -20.93 -5.86
N ARG A 151 -5.26 -21.98 -5.47
CA ARG A 151 -4.88 -22.82 -4.32
C ARG A 151 -3.46 -23.34 -4.47
N ASN A 152 -3.10 -23.88 -5.63
CA ASN A 152 -1.75 -24.36 -5.90
C ASN A 152 -0.67 -23.27 -5.81
N LEU A 153 -1.00 -22.00 -6.10
CA LEU A 153 -0.06 -20.88 -5.92
C LEU A 153 0.08 -20.56 -4.42
N LEU A 154 -1.04 -20.38 -3.73
CA LEU A 154 -1.05 -20.03 -2.31
C LEU A 154 -0.37 -21.11 -1.46
N ASP A 155 -0.63 -22.39 -1.75
CA ASP A 155 0.03 -23.52 -1.10
C ASP A 155 1.54 -23.51 -1.35
N ARG A 156 1.98 -23.16 -2.57
CA ARG A 156 3.42 -23.01 -2.87
C ARG A 156 4.05 -21.86 -2.11
N MET A 157 3.34 -20.75 -1.93
CA MET A 157 3.82 -19.61 -1.15
C MET A 157 3.87 -19.91 0.35
N ASN A 158 2.89 -20.66 0.87
CA ASN A 158 2.83 -21.05 2.27
C ASN A 158 3.79 -22.19 2.63
N ASN A 159 4.07 -23.09 1.67
CA ASN A 159 4.99 -24.22 1.81
C ASN A 159 6.39 -23.95 1.26
N GLN A 160 6.68 -22.74 0.77
CA GLN A 160 8.06 -22.30 0.80
C GLN A 160 8.49 -22.39 2.26
N PRO A 161 9.61 -23.08 2.59
CA PRO A 161 10.17 -22.90 3.92
C PRO A 161 10.23 -21.39 4.12
N THR A 162 9.93 -20.92 5.32
CA THR A 162 10.30 -19.57 5.77
C THR A 162 11.82 -19.48 5.73
N GLY A 163 12.36 -19.56 4.52
CA GLY A 163 13.75 -19.48 4.17
C GLY A 163 14.17 -18.13 4.64
N GLU A 164 15.37 -18.12 5.22
CA GLU A 164 16.05 -16.94 5.71
C GLU A 164 15.64 -15.66 4.98
N PRO A 165 15.47 -14.54 5.71
CA PRO A 165 15.04 -13.26 5.14
C PRO A 165 15.70 -13.01 3.79
N VAL A 166 14.88 -12.80 2.76
CA VAL A 166 15.28 -12.64 1.35
C VAL A 166 16.56 -11.83 1.27
N ARG A 167 17.66 -12.48 0.89
CA ARG A 167 18.96 -11.84 0.69
C ARG A 167 18.97 -11.19 -0.70
N VAL A 168 18.77 -9.88 -0.80
CA VAL A 168 19.01 -9.18 -2.08
C VAL A 168 20.50 -8.83 -2.11
N ALA A 169 21.21 -9.29 -3.14
CA ALA A 169 22.66 -9.07 -3.30
C ALA A 169 23.49 -9.47 -2.07
N GLY A 170 23.16 -10.61 -1.45
CA GLY A 170 23.91 -11.15 -0.30
C GLY A 170 23.66 -10.45 1.03
N ARG A 171 22.74 -9.48 1.10
CA ARG A 171 22.38 -8.72 2.31
C ARG A 171 20.93 -8.95 2.73
N ARG A 172 20.66 -9.08 4.03
CA ARG A 172 19.28 -9.16 4.58
C ARG A 172 18.51 -7.90 4.15
N ALA A 173 17.18 -7.96 3.98
CA ALA A 173 16.38 -6.77 3.68
C ALA A 173 16.58 -5.62 4.70
N GLN A 174 16.88 -5.95 5.97
CA GLN A 174 17.28 -5.01 7.03
C GLN A 174 18.65 -4.36 6.81
N GLU A 175 19.54 -4.96 6.01
CA GLU A 175 20.86 -4.46 5.64
C GLU A 175 20.85 -3.66 4.31
N LEU A 176 19.73 -3.69 3.57
CA LEU A 176 19.45 -2.82 2.41
C LEU A 176 18.72 -1.54 2.81
N LEU A 177 18.03 -1.57 3.96
CA LEU A 177 17.66 -0.35 4.63
C LEU A 177 18.96 0.36 5.03
N PRO A 178 19.08 1.68 4.80
CA PRO A 178 20.18 2.41 5.39
C PRO A 178 20.19 2.12 6.90
N PRO A 179 21.37 1.89 7.51
CA PRO A 179 21.43 1.71 8.96
C PRO A 179 20.68 2.85 9.64
N PRO A 180 20.00 2.62 10.77
CA PRO A 180 19.41 3.71 11.54
C PRO A 180 20.52 4.73 11.74
N ASN A 181 20.32 5.91 11.15
CA ASN A 181 21.38 6.87 10.92
C ASN A 181 21.76 7.51 12.26
N ASN A 182 22.65 6.84 13.01
CA ASN A 182 23.31 7.37 14.20
C ASN A 182 24.56 8.20 13.85
N ALA A 183 24.71 8.63 12.60
CA ALA A 183 25.72 9.58 12.19
C ALA A 183 25.06 10.75 11.47
N GLY A 184 25.37 11.96 11.93
CA GLY A 184 24.78 13.19 11.46
C GLY A 184 24.95 13.43 9.94
N ILE A 185 23.97 14.19 9.45
CA ILE A 185 24.02 15.14 8.32
C ILE A 185 23.85 14.55 6.90
N GLY A 186 22.71 14.92 6.29
CA GLY A 186 22.47 14.78 4.85
C GLY A 186 21.03 14.93 4.35
N LEU A 187 20.08 15.46 5.13
CA LEU A 187 18.72 15.80 4.63
C LEU A 187 18.73 17.17 3.95
N ALA A 188 18.02 17.26 2.82
CA ALA A 188 17.67 18.52 2.18
C ALA A 188 17.05 19.49 3.20
N PRO A 189 17.35 20.81 3.15
CA PRO A 189 17.12 21.73 4.29
C PRO A 189 15.65 21.99 4.65
N ALA A 190 14.70 21.64 3.78
CA ALA A 190 13.34 22.16 3.85
C ALA A 190 12.45 21.54 4.94
N PHE A 191 12.79 20.38 5.52
CA PHE A 191 11.87 19.67 6.43
C PHE A 191 12.59 18.92 7.57
N ARG A 192 13.60 19.53 8.20
CA ARG A 192 14.18 18.99 9.43
C ARG A 192 13.33 19.45 10.62
N GLN A 193 12.84 18.53 11.45
CA GLN A 193 12.18 18.88 12.71
C GLN A 193 13.14 19.76 13.53
N PRO A 194 12.73 20.98 13.93
CA PRO A 194 13.56 21.84 14.75
C PRO A 194 13.90 21.12 16.06
N LEU A 195 15.15 21.22 16.52
CA LEU A 195 15.60 20.58 17.76
C LEU A 195 14.68 20.91 18.94
N VAL A 196 14.19 22.15 18.99
CA VAL A 196 13.25 22.63 20.01
C VAL A 196 11.88 21.95 19.99
N VAL A 197 11.38 21.54 18.82
CA VAL A 197 10.12 20.79 18.70
C VAL A 197 10.33 19.38 19.25
N LYS A 198 11.48 18.77 18.95
CA LYS A 198 11.83 17.45 19.46
C LYS A 198 12.01 17.46 20.99
N GLU A 199 12.77 18.42 21.52
CA GLU A 199 12.99 18.58 22.96
C GLU A 199 11.69 18.81 23.73
N LEU A 200 10.77 19.59 23.16
CA LEU A 200 9.45 19.81 23.74
C LEU A 200 8.62 18.54 23.76
N ILE A 201 8.53 17.79 22.65
CA ILE A 201 7.72 16.57 22.57
C ILE A 201 8.30 15.46 23.46
N ASP A 202 9.60 15.22 23.40
CA ASP A 202 10.25 14.14 24.16
C ASP A 202 10.29 14.44 25.67
N GLY A 203 10.38 15.72 26.05
CA GLY A 203 10.47 16.13 27.46
C GLY A 203 9.12 16.34 28.16
N LEU A 204 8.04 16.53 27.40
CA LEU A 204 6.72 16.85 27.96
C LEU A 204 6.12 15.72 28.83
N PRO A 205 6.21 14.42 28.45
CA PRO A 205 5.71 13.33 29.29
C PRO A 205 6.39 13.29 30.67
N LYS A 206 7.72 13.47 30.70
CA LYS A 206 8.47 13.53 31.96
C LYS A 206 8.08 14.75 32.79
N ALA A 207 7.90 15.91 32.16
CA ALA A 207 7.45 17.10 32.86
C ALA A 207 6.02 16.98 33.41
N MET A 208 5.13 16.22 32.75
CA MET A 208 3.80 15.90 33.27
C MET A 208 3.86 15.01 34.51
N LEU A 209 4.70 13.97 34.50
CA LEU A 209 4.93 13.11 35.66
C LEU A 209 5.53 13.87 36.85
N ASP A 210 6.42 14.83 36.58
CA ASP A 210 7.05 15.66 37.60
C ASP A 210 6.14 16.81 38.10
N GLY A 211 4.92 16.95 37.59
CA GLY A 211 4.00 18.05 37.93
C GLY A 211 4.45 19.45 37.44
N ARG A 212 5.35 19.50 36.45
CA ARG A 212 5.97 20.74 35.91
C ARG A 212 5.59 21.01 34.45
N ALA A 213 4.52 20.38 33.95
CA ALA A 213 4.12 20.42 32.54
C ALA A 213 3.94 21.85 32.00
N GLU A 214 3.25 22.73 32.73
CA GLU A 214 3.02 24.11 32.29
C GLU A 214 4.31 24.93 32.21
N GLN A 215 5.19 24.78 33.20
CA GLN A 215 6.48 25.47 33.22
C GLN A 215 7.40 24.99 32.09
N PHE A 216 7.43 23.67 31.86
CA PHE A 216 8.18 23.06 30.77
C PHE A 216 7.64 23.48 29.39
N TRP A 217 6.31 23.45 29.22
CA TRP A 217 5.63 23.89 28.00
C TRP A 217 5.92 25.37 27.71
N THR A 218 5.70 26.24 28.69
CA THR A 218 5.88 27.70 28.51
C THR A 218 7.32 28.06 28.14
N LYS A 219 8.29 27.34 28.71
CA LYS A 219 9.71 27.52 28.42
C LYS A 219 10.06 27.17 26.98
N HIS A 220 9.59 26.04 26.46
CA HIS A 220 10.02 25.55 25.14
C HIS A 220 9.04 25.93 24.00
N TRP A 221 7.81 26.32 24.31
CA TRP A 221 6.78 26.71 23.33
C TRP A 221 7.14 27.98 22.56
N ARG A 222 7.79 28.95 23.21
CA ARG A 222 8.14 30.24 22.58
C ARG A 222 9.01 30.07 21.33
N ASP A 223 9.86 29.05 21.35
CA ASP A 223 10.84 28.78 20.33
C ASP A 223 10.33 27.79 19.27
N VAL A 224 9.09 27.29 19.40
CA VAL A 224 8.44 26.41 18.41
C VAL A 224 8.06 27.22 17.16
N PRO A 225 8.60 26.86 15.97
CA PRO A 225 8.25 27.53 14.72
C PRO A 225 6.76 27.38 14.41
N GLU A 226 6.17 28.43 13.83
CA GLU A 226 4.73 28.53 13.60
C GLU A 226 4.14 27.33 12.86
N MET A 227 4.84 26.84 11.83
CA MET A 227 4.43 25.66 11.04
C MET A 227 4.30 24.36 11.86
N TRP A 228 4.97 24.26 13.02
CA TRP A 228 4.95 23.06 13.90
C TRP A 228 3.97 23.20 15.06
N ARG A 229 3.45 24.40 15.33
CA ARG A 229 2.54 24.67 16.45
C ARG A 229 1.28 23.81 16.45
N PRO A 230 0.59 23.56 15.32
CA PRO A 230 -0.59 22.69 15.30
C PRO A 230 -0.26 21.25 15.75
N PHE A 231 0.88 20.73 15.34
CA PHE A 231 1.33 19.37 15.67
C PHE A 231 1.69 19.22 17.15
N VAL A 232 2.47 20.15 17.69
CA VAL A 232 2.86 20.14 19.11
C VAL A 232 1.63 20.30 20.03
N MET A 233 0.66 21.13 19.63
CA MET A 233 -0.59 21.29 20.38
C MET A 233 -1.41 19.99 20.38
N ALA A 234 -1.55 19.33 19.23
CA ALA A 234 -2.25 18.06 19.11
C ALA A 234 -1.61 16.96 19.98
N GLU A 235 -0.27 16.86 19.98
CA GLU A 235 0.43 15.87 20.80
C GLU A 235 0.32 16.16 22.30
N ARG A 236 0.37 17.44 22.71
CA ARG A 236 0.10 17.82 24.11
C ARG A 236 -1.31 17.42 24.52
N ASP A 237 -2.31 17.72 23.69
CA ASP A 237 -3.71 17.47 24.02
C ASP A 237 -3.99 15.95 24.07
N ARG A 238 -3.34 15.17 23.20
CA ARG A 238 -3.30 13.70 23.30
C ARG A 238 -2.69 13.21 24.62
N LEU A 239 -1.53 13.74 25.01
CA LEU A 239 -0.84 13.34 26.24
C LEU A 239 -1.64 13.69 27.50
N LYS A 240 -2.37 14.82 27.51
CA LYS A 240 -3.30 15.17 28.59
C LYS A 240 -4.42 14.15 28.71
N HIS A 241 -5.03 13.79 27.58
CA HIS A 241 -6.07 12.77 27.52
C HIS A 241 -5.57 11.39 27.99
N GLU A 242 -4.36 10.97 27.60
CA GLU A 242 -3.75 9.71 28.04
C GLU A 242 -3.38 9.72 29.53
N ALA A 243 -3.02 10.88 30.08
CA ALA A 243 -2.69 11.06 31.50
C ALA A 243 -3.92 11.25 32.42
N GLY A 244 -5.14 11.34 31.86
CA GLY A 244 -6.36 11.62 32.62
C GLY A 244 -6.41 13.03 33.22
N LEU A 245 -5.71 13.99 32.60
CA LEU A 245 -5.60 15.40 33.00
C LEU A 245 -6.37 16.34 32.05
#